data_AF-A0A9E6CV21-F1
#
_entry.id   AF-A0A9E6CV21-F1
#
_cell.length_a   1.000
_cell.length_b   1.000
_cell.length_c   1.000
_cell.angle_alpha   90.00
_cell.angle_beta   90.00
_cell.angle_gamma   90.00
#
_symmetry.space_group_name_H-M   'P 1'
#
loop_
_entity.id
_entity.type
_entity.pdbx_description
1 polymer ?
#
loop_
_entity_poly.entity_id
_entity_poly.type
_entity_poly.pdbx_seq_one_letter_code
_entity_poly.pdbx_strand_id
1 'polypeptide(L)'
;MLTVYSDDHQLHDMKFELYGGLMVPAHEMPRRANMVLDRVKSQNLGDVIGPDDFGMGPIERIHDKDFLTFLETIWDEWSAIDGYEGEVIPTVWPSRR
;
A
#
# COMPACT_ATOMS: atom_id res chain seq x y z
N MET A 1 -20.40 -16.00 -3.17
CA MET A 1 -19.59 -14.85 -3.61
C MET A 1 -18.13 -15.23 -3.46
N LEU A 2 -17.40 -15.30 -4.58
CA LEU A 2 -15.97 -15.54 -4.57
C LEU A 2 -15.24 -14.33 -3.97
N THR A 3 -14.24 -14.57 -3.12
CA THR A 3 -13.38 -13.55 -2.53
C THR A 3 -11.92 -13.85 -2.89
N VAL A 4 -11.18 -12.85 -3.34
CA VAL A 4 -9.75 -12.96 -3.66
C VAL A 4 -8.96 -12.17 -2.60
N TYR A 5 -7.96 -12.80 -2.00
CA TYR A 5 -7.19 -12.24 -0.89
C TYR A 5 -5.74 -12.75 -0.93
N SER A 6 -4.76 -11.87 -0.73
CA SER A 6 -3.34 -12.23 -0.55
C SER A 6 -2.86 -11.77 0.82
N ASP A 7 -2.05 -12.57 1.51
CA ASP A 7 -1.43 -12.16 2.76
C ASP A 7 -0.31 -11.11 2.58
N ASP A 8 0.13 -10.85 1.35
CA ASP A 8 1.17 -9.85 1.06
C ASP A 8 0.76 -8.42 1.44
N HIS A 9 -0.55 -8.14 1.63
CA HIS A 9 -1.00 -6.84 2.15
C HIS A 9 -0.35 -6.50 3.50
N GLN A 10 0.03 -7.51 4.29
CA GLN A 10 0.67 -7.32 5.60
C GLN A 10 2.05 -6.68 5.50
N LEU A 11 2.70 -6.73 4.32
CA LEU A 11 3.99 -6.11 4.08
C LEU A 11 3.88 -4.58 4.03
N HIS A 12 2.69 -4.05 3.79
CA HIS A 12 2.40 -2.62 3.80
C HIS A 12 1.85 -2.21 5.18
N ASP A 13 2.75 -2.06 6.16
CA ASP A 13 2.42 -1.72 7.55
C ASP A 13 3.17 -0.46 8.01
N MET A 14 2.84 0.68 7.38
CA MET A 14 3.42 1.98 7.74
C MET A 14 3.13 2.32 9.19
N LYS A 15 4.10 2.95 9.84
CA LYS A 15 4.01 3.28 11.26
C LYS A 15 3.26 4.58 11.47
N PHE A 16 3.39 5.55 10.56
CA PHE A 16 2.84 6.88 10.78
C PHE A 16 2.09 7.45 9.59
N GLU A 17 1.13 8.30 9.90
CA GLU A 17 0.37 9.11 8.97
C GLU A 17 0.39 10.57 9.47
N LEU A 18 0.56 11.53 8.57
CA LEU A 18 0.45 12.95 8.89
C LEU A 18 -1.03 13.35 8.87
N TYR A 19 -1.66 13.42 10.05
CA TYR A 19 -3.07 13.74 10.20
C TYR A 19 -3.29 14.85 11.24
N GLY A 20 -4.07 15.88 10.88
CA GLY A 20 -4.35 17.01 11.78
C GLY A 20 -3.09 17.80 12.19
N GLY A 21 -2.02 17.75 11.39
CA GLY A 21 -0.74 18.40 11.70
C GLY A 21 0.15 17.61 12.66
N LEU A 22 -0.17 16.35 12.94
CA LEU A 22 0.57 15.47 13.84
C LEU A 22 0.95 14.17 13.13
N MET A 23 2.06 13.57 13.55
CA MET A 23 2.38 12.18 13.21
C MET A 23 1.60 11.27 14.14
N VAL A 24 0.65 10.53 13.58
CA VAL A 24 -0.20 9.57 14.32
C VAL A 24 -0.01 8.16 13.75
N PRO A 25 -0.37 7.09 14.48
CA PRO A 25 -0.38 5.75 13.90
C PRO A 25 -1.25 5.69 12.64
N ALA A 26 -0.75 5.03 11.59
CA ALA A 26 -1.46 4.91 10.32
C ALA A 26 -2.86 4.31 10.52
N HIS A 27 -3.89 4.92 9.92
CA HIS A 27 -5.24 4.39 10.00
C HIS A 27 -5.44 3.18 9.08
N GLU A 28 -4.81 3.22 7.91
CA GLU A 28 -4.72 2.10 6.98
C GLU A 28 -3.65 1.13 7.51
N MET A 29 -4.09 -0.01 8.04
CA MET A 29 -3.22 -0.98 8.71
C MET A 29 -3.69 -2.41 8.39
N PRO A 30 -2.79 -3.42 8.40
CA PRO A 30 -3.11 -4.80 8.02
C PRO A 30 -4.31 -5.41 8.76
N ARG A 31 -4.54 -4.98 10.01
CA ARG A 31 -5.69 -5.42 10.81
C ARG A 31 -7.03 -5.19 10.10
N ARG A 32 -7.16 -4.15 9.27
CA ARG A 32 -8.41 -3.86 8.54
C ARG A 32 -8.80 -5.00 7.62
N ALA A 33 -7.86 -5.54 6.84
CA ALA A 33 -8.10 -6.66 5.94
C ALA A 33 -8.47 -7.93 6.73
N ASN A 34 -7.82 -8.18 7.86
CA ASN A 34 -8.14 -9.31 8.75
C ASN A 34 -9.57 -9.23 9.26
N MET A 35 -10.02 -8.06 9.73
CA MET A 35 -11.40 -7.87 10.22
C MET A 35 -12.45 -8.14 9.12
N VAL A 36 -12.17 -7.73 7.88
CA VAL A 36 -13.06 -8.01 6.74
C VAL A 36 -13.05 -9.49 6.40
N LEU A 37 -11.87 -10.12 6.32
CA LEU A 37 -11.73 -11.55 6.03
C LEU A 37 -12.43 -12.42 7.08
N ASP A 38 -12.30 -12.09 8.36
CA ASP A 38 -13.01 -12.76 9.46
C ASP A 38 -14.52 -12.64 9.29
N ARG A 39 -15.02 -11.47 8.86
CA ARG A 39 -16.45 -11.29 8.59
C ARG A 39 -16.90 -12.11 7.39
N VAL A 40 -16.14 -12.14 6.29
CA VAL A 40 -16.42 -12.95 5.10
C VAL A 40 -16.53 -14.44 5.47
N LYS A 41 -15.55 -14.94 6.23
CA LYS A 41 -15.49 -16.33 6.71
C LYS A 41 -16.65 -16.65 7.66
N SER A 42 -16.89 -15.82 8.68
CA SER A 42 -17.96 -16.06 9.66
C SER A 42 -19.37 -15.99 9.08
N GLN A 43 -19.55 -15.40 7.90
CA GLN A 43 -20.83 -15.36 7.20
C GLN A 43 -20.95 -16.38 6.08
N ASN A 44 -19.92 -17.23 5.87
CA ASN A 44 -19.90 -18.25 4.82
C ASN A 44 -20.27 -17.68 3.44
N LEU A 45 -19.73 -16.50 3.08
CA LEU A 45 -20.12 -15.80 1.86
C LEU A 45 -19.65 -16.49 0.58
N GLY A 46 -18.77 -17.48 0.67
CA GLY A 46 -18.24 -18.28 -0.44
C GLY A 46 -16.75 -18.54 -0.26
N ASP A 47 -16.11 -19.05 -1.31
CA ASP A 47 -14.68 -19.41 -1.29
C ASP A 47 -13.80 -18.15 -1.18
N VAL A 48 -12.71 -18.30 -0.42
CA VAL A 48 -11.60 -17.33 -0.37
C VAL A 48 -10.41 -17.99 -1.05
N ILE A 49 -9.91 -17.36 -2.11
CA ILE A 49 -8.79 -17.85 -2.91
C ILE A 49 -7.66 -16.82 -2.95
N GLY A 50 -6.45 -17.29 -3.25
CA GLY A 50 -5.33 -16.41 -3.60
C GLY A 50 -5.54 -15.76 -4.98
N PRO A 51 -4.90 -14.61 -5.24
CA PRO A 51 -4.91 -14.02 -6.57
C PRO A 51 -4.03 -14.81 -7.55
N ASP A 52 -4.40 -14.78 -8.83
CA ASP A 52 -3.47 -15.10 -9.91
C ASP A 52 -2.56 -13.90 -10.19
N ASP A 53 -1.34 -14.16 -10.68
CA ASP A 53 -0.45 -13.11 -11.18
C ASP A 53 -0.79 -12.79 -12.65
N PHE A 54 -1.26 -11.56 -12.90
CA PHE A 54 -1.60 -11.06 -14.24
C PHE A 54 -0.45 -10.24 -14.87
N GLY A 55 0.70 -10.15 -14.19
CA GLY A 55 1.86 -9.36 -14.58
C GLY A 55 1.62 -7.84 -14.56
N MET A 56 2.63 -7.09 -15.02
CA MET A 56 2.58 -5.62 -15.05
C MET A 56 1.71 -5.04 -16.18
N GLY A 57 1.42 -5.83 -17.22
CA GLY A 57 0.70 -5.37 -18.40
C GLY A 57 -0.62 -4.65 -18.10
N PRO A 58 -1.49 -5.16 -17.21
CA PRO A 58 -2.69 -4.43 -16.78
C PRO A 58 -2.45 -3.12 -16.04
N ILE A 59 -1.40 -3.05 -15.22
CA ILE A 59 -1.05 -1.87 -14.42
C ILE A 59 -0.49 -0.77 -15.33
N GLU A 60 0.45 -1.12 -16.23
CA GLU A 60 1.06 -0.20 -17.20
C GLU A 60 0.08 0.38 -18.22
N ARG A 61 -1.08 -0.26 -18.44
CA ARG A 61 -2.11 0.29 -19.34
C ARG A 61 -2.80 1.54 -18.79
N ILE A 62 -2.72 1.77 -17.48
CA ILE A 62 -3.45 2.86 -16.82
C ILE A 62 -2.53 3.82 -16.06
N HIS A 63 -1.33 3.39 -15.67
CA HIS A 63 -0.35 4.20 -14.97
C HIS A 63 0.79 4.62 -15.90
N ASP A 64 1.30 5.83 -15.66
CA ASP A 64 2.53 6.29 -16.27
C ASP A 64 3.72 5.40 -15.85
N LYS A 65 4.65 5.14 -16.78
CA LYS A 65 5.77 4.23 -16.51
C LYS A 65 6.76 4.79 -15.51
N ASP A 66 7.05 6.09 -15.59
CA ASP A 66 8.00 6.73 -14.66
C ASP A 66 7.41 6.75 -13.25
N PHE A 67 6.09 6.89 -13.12
CA PHE A 67 5.40 6.76 -11.84
C PHE A 67 5.53 5.34 -11.23
N LEU A 68 5.39 4.29 -12.05
CA LEU A 68 5.55 2.91 -11.57
C LEU A 68 7.00 2.62 -11.15
N THR A 69 7.98 3.04 -11.94
CA THR A 69 9.40 2.93 -11.58
C THR A 69 9.70 3.67 -10.29
N PHE A 70 9.16 4.88 -10.11
CA PHE A 70 9.30 5.62 -8.85
C PHE A 70 8.76 4.83 -7.65
N LEU A 71 7.55 4.25 -7.75
CA LEU A 71 6.98 3.46 -6.65
C LEU A 71 7.82 2.20 -6.33
N GLU A 72 8.43 1.59 -7.35
CA GLU A 72 9.28 0.41 -7.19
C GLU A 72 10.60 0.73 -6.47
N THR A 73 11.20 1.90 -6.69
CA THR A 73 12.56 2.22 -6.21
C THR A 73 12.63 3.18 -5.03
N ILE A 74 11.57 3.95 -4.76
CA ILE A 74 11.65 5.10 -3.83
C ILE A 74 12.06 4.72 -2.40
N TRP A 75 11.69 3.54 -1.92
CA TRP A 75 12.09 3.13 -0.57
C TRP A 75 13.60 2.95 -0.45
N ASP A 76 14.23 2.30 -1.43
CA ASP A 76 15.66 2.07 -1.46
C ASP A 76 16.42 3.39 -1.66
N GLU A 77 15.94 4.23 -2.57
CA GLU A 77 16.49 5.57 -2.81
C GLU A 77 16.41 6.46 -1.56
N TRP A 78 15.26 6.47 -0.88
CA TRP A 78 15.05 7.23 0.35
C TRP A 78 15.93 6.74 1.49
N SER A 79 15.99 5.42 1.69
CA SER A 79 16.75 4.79 2.77
C SER A 79 18.27 4.96 2.61
N ALA A 80 18.74 5.26 1.39
CA ALA A 80 20.14 5.55 1.12
C ALA A 80 20.56 6.99 1.43
N ILE A 81 19.63 7.89 1.78
CA ILE A 81 19.94 9.30 2.07
C ILE A 81 20.41 9.43 3.53
N ASP A 82 21.64 9.92 3.70
CA ASP A 82 22.21 10.17 5.03
C ASP A 82 21.36 11.15 5.84
N GLY A 83 20.97 10.72 7.04
CA GLY A 83 20.22 11.53 8.01
C GLY A 83 18.69 11.45 7.87
N TYR A 84 18.16 10.65 6.95
CA TYR A 84 16.73 10.36 6.89
C TYR A 84 16.43 9.11 7.74
N GLU A 85 15.63 9.29 8.78
CA GLU A 85 15.29 8.20 9.74
C GLU A 85 13.80 7.80 9.68
N GLY A 86 12.97 8.58 8.98
CA GLY A 86 11.52 8.39 8.90
C GLY A 86 11.07 7.71 7.60
N GLU A 87 9.75 7.50 7.48
CA GLU A 87 9.10 6.99 6.28
C GLU A 87 9.09 8.05 5.15
N VAL A 88 8.86 7.61 3.91
CA VAL A 88 8.78 8.48 2.73
C VAL A 88 7.54 9.39 2.85
N ILE A 89 7.74 10.67 3.12
CA ILE A 89 6.67 11.67 3.19
C ILE A 89 7.02 12.87 2.30
N PRO A 90 6.22 13.18 1.26
CA PRO A 90 6.48 14.34 0.43
C PRO A 90 6.27 15.64 1.22
N THR A 91 7.22 16.56 1.12
CA THR A 91 7.19 17.88 1.79
C THR A 91 7.31 19.05 0.81
N VAL A 92 7.42 18.77 -0.49
CA VAL A 92 7.51 19.76 -1.56
C VAL A 92 6.48 19.44 -2.62
N TRP A 93 5.70 20.45 -3.01
CA TRP A 93 4.67 20.33 -4.03
C TRP A 93 4.98 21.25 -5.20
N PRO A 94 4.93 20.76 -6.45
CA PRO A 94 5.07 21.61 -7.64
C PRO A 94 3.77 22.40 -7.87
N SER A 95 3.49 23.36 -6.97
CA SER A 95 2.25 24.14 -6.90
C SER A 95 2.11 25.23 -7.97
N ARG A 96 3.18 25.46 -8.76
CA ARG A 96 3.18 26.39 -9.89
C ARG A 96 3.73 25.66 -11.09
N ARG A 97 2.86 25.37 -12.05
CA ARG A 97 3.20 25.06 -13.44
C ARG A 97 2.77 26.23 -14.31
#